data_AF-A0AAE2BTY4-F1
#
_entry.id   AF-A0AAE2BTY4-F1
#
_cell.length_a   1.000
_cell.length_b   1.000
_cell.length_c   1.000
_cell.angle_alpha   90.00
_cell.angle_beta   90.00
_cell.angle_gamma   90.00
#
_symmetry.space_group_name_H-M   'P 1'
#
loop_
_entity.id
_entity.type
_entity.pdbx_description
1 polymer ?
#
loop_
_entity_poly.entity_id
_entity_poly.type
_entity_poly.pdbx_seq_one_letter_code
_entity_poly.pdbx_strand_id
1 'polypeptide(L)'
;MVLESIYDPEFPDTSHSRSGRGCHSVLRRIKEEWGTSRWFLEFNIRKSFHTIDRYRLISIFKEEIDDPKFFYSIQKVFSAGRLVGGEKEDFRKRRKAKVPNA
;
A
#
# COMPACT_ATOMS: atom_id res chain seq x y z
N MET A 1 14.88 -1.94 -0.38
CA MET A 1 14.35 -0.81 -1.21
C MET A 1 14.10 0.42 -0.31
N VAL A 2 13.95 1.64 -0.84
CA VAL A 2 13.76 2.86 0.00
C VAL A 2 12.51 2.79 0.89
N LEU A 3 11.40 2.28 0.37
CA LEU A 3 10.17 2.09 1.17
C LEU A 3 10.34 1.06 2.29
N GLU A 4 11.12 0.02 2.03
CA GLU A 4 11.43 -0.99 3.04
C GLU A 4 12.26 -0.36 4.16
N SER A 5 13.30 0.42 3.86
CA SER A 5 14.05 1.10 4.93
C SER A 5 13.24 2.09 5.77
N ILE A 6 12.15 2.65 5.22
CA ILE A 6 11.27 3.58 5.94
C ILE A 6 10.29 2.80 6.83
N TYR A 7 9.57 1.83 6.28
CA TYR A 7 8.45 1.18 6.98
C TYR A 7 8.81 -0.14 7.68
N ASP A 8 9.88 -0.81 7.28
CA ASP A 8 10.31 -2.07 7.88
C ASP A 8 10.55 -1.91 9.40
N PRO A 9 11.25 -0.88 9.90
CA PRO A 9 11.43 -0.68 11.35
C PRO A 9 10.12 -0.49 12.14
N GLU A 10 9.06 0.03 11.53
CA GLU A 10 7.80 0.35 12.19
C GLU A 10 6.83 -0.82 12.28
N PHE A 11 7.00 -1.82 11.40
CA PHE A 11 6.11 -2.97 11.41
C PHE A 11 6.29 -3.80 12.68
N PRO A 12 5.18 -4.24 13.30
CA PRO A 12 5.26 -5.07 14.49
C PRO A 12 5.93 -6.41 14.18
N ASP A 13 6.52 -7.04 15.18
CA ASP A 13 7.18 -8.32 15.01
C ASP A 13 6.24 -9.44 14.54
N THR A 14 4.94 -9.28 14.75
CA THR A 14 3.89 -10.18 14.28
C THR A 14 3.59 -10.04 12.78
N SER A 15 4.18 -9.05 12.10
CA SER A 15 4.13 -8.92 10.65
C SER A 15 5.18 -9.82 9.98
N HIS A 16 4.73 -10.78 9.19
CA HIS A 16 5.58 -11.79 8.56
C HIS A 16 5.56 -11.74 7.02
N SER A 17 5.13 -10.63 6.42
CA SER A 17 5.17 -10.41 4.97
C SER A 17 6.27 -9.40 4.61
N ARG A 18 7.51 -9.67 5.07
CA ARG A 18 8.66 -8.75 5.03
C ARG A 18 9.93 -9.49 4.59
N SER A 19 10.99 -8.76 4.26
CA SER A 19 12.26 -9.42 3.93
C SER A 19 12.77 -10.27 5.09
N GLY A 20 13.13 -11.53 4.83
CA GLY A 20 13.56 -12.49 5.85
C GLY A 20 12.45 -13.07 6.74
N ARG A 21 11.19 -12.63 6.61
CA ARG A 21 10.03 -13.19 7.34
C ARG A 21 8.93 -13.57 6.34
N GLY A 22 8.48 -14.82 6.41
CA GLY A 22 7.46 -15.38 5.51
C GLY A 22 6.56 -16.40 6.20
N CYS A 23 5.80 -17.17 5.44
CA CYS A 23 4.87 -18.18 5.97
C CYS A 23 5.52 -19.14 6.97
N HIS A 24 6.75 -19.60 6.71
CA HIS A 24 7.46 -20.49 7.62
C HIS A 24 7.76 -19.85 8.99
N SER A 25 8.06 -18.55 9.01
CA SER A 25 8.27 -17.81 10.26
C SER A 25 6.97 -17.63 11.05
N VAL A 26 5.83 -17.45 10.37
CA VAL A 26 4.49 -17.43 11.00
C VAL A 26 4.21 -18.77 11.67
N LEU A 27 4.34 -19.86 10.93
CA LEU A 27 4.01 -21.20 11.43
C LEU A 27 4.91 -21.62 12.59
N ARG A 28 6.21 -21.26 12.51
CA ARG A 28 7.15 -21.46 13.61
C ARG A 28 6.72 -20.69 14.85
N ARG A 29 6.38 -19.41 14.70
CA ARG A 29 5.91 -18.56 15.78
C ARG A 29 4.65 -19.11 16.45
N ILE A 30 3.66 -19.54 15.66
CA ILE A 30 2.45 -20.18 16.19
C ILE A 30 2.82 -21.44 16.98
N LYS A 31 3.73 -22.28 16.46
CA LYS A 31 4.13 -23.52 17.14
C LYS A 31 4.89 -23.27 18.45
N GLU A 32 5.75 -22.26 18.50
CA GLU A 32 6.68 -22.02 19.61
C GLU A 32 6.11 -21.08 20.68
N GLU A 33 5.36 -20.06 20.28
CA GLU A 33 4.87 -19.01 21.20
C GLU A 33 3.40 -19.21 21.59
N TRP A 34 2.58 -19.76 20.70
CA TRP A 34 1.16 -19.95 20.98
C TRP A 34 1.02 -21.34 21.56
N GLY A 35 0.81 -21.43 22.88
CA GLY A 35 0.66 -22.71 23.59
C GLY A 35 -0.56 -23.51 23.14
N THR A 36 -1.40 -23.95 24.09
CA THR A 36 -2.61 -24.70 23.71
C THR A 36 -3.75 -23.75 23.33
N SER A 37 -3.66 -23.16 22.13
CA SER A 37 -4.76 -22.37 21.57
C SER A 37 -5.93 -23.29 21.22
N ARG A 38 -7.10 -23.03 21.83
CA ARG A 38 -8.33 -23.83 21.60
C ARG A 38 -9.16 -23.38 20.40
N TRP A 39 -8.97 -22.14 19.95
CA TRP A 39 -9.74 -21.54 18.87
C TRP A 39 -8.88 -20.51 18.13
N PHE A 40 -9.13 -20.40 16.82
CA PHE A 40 -8.46 -19.45 15.94
C PHE A 40 -9.52 -18.60 15.23
N LEU A 41 -9.23 -17.32 15.04
CA LEU A 41 -10.03 -16.42 14.22
C LEU A 41 -9.28 -16.16 12.91
N GLU A 42 -9.86 -16.59 11.80
CA GLU A 42 -9.34 -16.28 10.47
C GLU A 42 -10.08 -15.06 9.91
N PHE A 43 -9.31 -14.06 9.46
CA PHE A 43 -9.83 -12.92 8.74
C PHE A 43 -9.05 -12.72 7.44
N ASN A 44 -9.78 -12.45 6.35
CA ASN A 44 -9.20 -12.19 5.04
C ASN A 44 -9.86 -10.97 4.38
N ILE A 45 -9.03 -10.07 3.88
CA ILE A 45 -9.48 -8.89 3.12
C ILE A 45 -9.57 -9.27 1.63
N ARG A 46 -10.79 -9.33 1.09
CA ARG A 46 -11.00 -9.61 -0.33
C ARG A 46 -10.57 -8.43 -1.21
N LYS A 47 -9.92 -8.73 -2.34
CA LYS A 47 -9.63 -7.80 -3.45
C LYS A 47 -8.88 -6.51 -3.07
N SER A 48 -8.04 -6.54 -2.04
CA SER A 48 -7.35 -5.36 -1.49
C SER A 48 -6.74 -4.44 -2.57
N PHE A 49 -5.92 -4.95 -3.48
CA PHE A 49 -5.22 -4.11 -4.47
C PHE A 49 -6.13 -3.36 -5.46
N HIS A 50 -7.33 -3.87 -5.75
CA HIS A 50 -8.26 -3.22 -6.68
C HIS A 50 -9.25 -2.29 -5.98
N THR A 51 -9.52 -2.52 -4.69
CA THR A 51 -10.54 -1.79 -3.92
C THR A 51 -9.97 -0.75 -2.96
N ILE A 52 -8.66 -0.75 -2.72
CA ILE A 52 -8.02 0.27 -1.86
C ILE A 52 -8.25 1.67 -2.46
N ASP A 53 -8.74 2.58 -1.60
CA ASP A 53 -8.81 4.00 -1.91
C ASP A 53 -7.39 4.57 -2.07
N ARG A 54 -7.07 4.96 -3.30
CA ARG A 54 -5.77 5.49 -3.68
C ARG A 54 -5.48 6.84 -3.04
N TYR A 55 -6.49 7.67 -2.82
CA TYR A 55 -6.31 8.96 -2.17
C TYR A 55 -5.95 8.77 -0.69
N ARG A 56 -6.62 7.82 -0.03
CA ARG A 56 -6.29 7.43 1.35
C ARG A 56 -4.90 6.81 1.47
N LEU A 57 -4.51 5.95 0.53
CA LEU A 57 -3.16 5.37 0.54
C LEU A 57 -2.08 6.44 0.34
N ILE A 58 -2.31 7.41 -0.55
CA ILE A 58 -1.39 8.53 -0.76
C ILE A 58 -1.32 9.44 0.48
N SER A 59 -2.44 9.67 1.18
CA SER A 59 -2.41 10.49 2.40
C SER A 59 -1.56 9.83 3.49
N ILE A 60 -1.66 8.51 3.66
CA ILE A 60 -0.84 7.76 4.62
C ILE A 60 0.65 7.86 4.26
N PHE A 61 1.01 7.71 2.98
CA PHE A 61 2.40 7.87 2.57
C PHE A 61 2.95 9.28 2.78
N LYS A 62 2.09 10.32 2.75
CA LYS A 62 2.50 11.71 3.02
C LYS A 62 2.76 12.01 4.49
N GLU A 63 2.36 11.13 5.39
CA GLU A 63 2.67 11.28 6.83
C GLU A 63 4.18 11.12 7.06
N GLU A 64 4.84 10.23 6.30
CA GLU A 64 6.27 9.90 6.48
C GLU A 64 7.17 10.36 5.33
N ILE A 65 6.62 10.61 4.13
CA ILE A 65 7.41 10.91 2.93
C ILE A 65 7.02 12.28 2.36
N ASP A 66 7.97 13.21 2.33
CA ASP A 66 7.83 14.51 1.68
C ASP A 66 8.69 14.63 0.41
N ASP A 67 8.47 13.73 -0.55
CA ASP A 67 9.10 13.81 -1.87
C ASP A 67 8.05 13.89 -3.01
N PRO A 68 7.92 15.03 -3.70
CA PRO A 68 6.99 15.17 -4.81
C PRO A 68 7.30 14.23 -6.00
N LYS A 69 8.57 13.83 -6.21
CA LYS A 69 8.95 12.89 -7.27
C LYS A 69 8.52 11.46 -6.94
N PHE A 70 8.60 11.07 -5.68
CA PHE A 70 8.07 9.80 -5.19
C PHE A 70 6.57 9.67 -5.49
N PHE A 71 5.75 10.66 -5.10
CA PHE A 71 4.30 10.61 -5.35
C PHE A 71 3.94 10.64 -6.83
N TYR A 72 4.70 11.36 -7.66
CA TYR A 72 4.52 11.33 -9.10
C TYR A 72 4.72 9.91 -9.68
N SER A 73 5.71 9.17 -9.16
CA SER A 73 5.99 7.80 -9.58
C SER A 73 4.91 6.82 -9.11
N ILE A 74 4.48 6.93 -7.85
CA ILE A 74 3.39 6.13 -7.26
C ILE A 74 2.08 6.32 -8.04
N GLN A 75 1.74 7.55 -8.41
CA GLN A 75 0.57 7.83 -9.24
C GLN A 75 0.64 7.13 -10.61
N LYS A 76 1.82 7.05 -11.22
CA LYS A 76 2.02 6.30 -12.48
C LYS A 76 1.80 4.81 -12.29
N VAL A 77 2.33 4.22 -11.22
CA VAL A 77 2.15 2.80 -10.90
C VAL A 77 0.66 2.47 -10.76
N PHE A 78 -0.09 3.26 -9.99
CA PHE A 78 -1.54 3.06 -9.86
C PHE A 78 -2.32 3.29 -11.15
N SER A 79 -1.82 4.16 -12.04
CA SER A 79 -2.45 4.42 -13.33
C SER A 79 -2.16 3.31 -14.35
N ALA A 80 -0.98 2.69 -14.30
CA ALA A 80 -0.59 1.60 -15.19
C ALA A 80 -1.44 0.33 -15.00
N GLY A 81 -1.99 0.11 -13.80
CA GLY A 81 -2.93 -0.98 -13.52
C GLY A 81 -4.34 -0.79 -14.08
N ARG A 82 -4.67 0.37 -14.69
CA ARG A 82 -5.92 0.61 -15.42
C ARG A 82 -5.67 0.49 -16.93
N LEU A 83 -5.54 -0.74 -17.44
CA LEU A 83 -5.79 -1.00 -18.86
C LEU A 83 -7.29 -1.18 -19.06
N VAL A 84 -8.04 -0.08 -18.97
CA VAL A 84 -9.41 -0.01 -19.51
C VAL A 84 -9.28 0.83 -20.77
N GLY A 85 -9.37 0.18 -21.93
CA GLY A 85 -9.57 0.77 -23.25
C GLY A 85 -8.89 2.11 -23.53
N GLY A 86 -7.63 2.08 -24.00
CA GLY A 86 -7.13 3.01 -25.02
C GLY A 86 -7.07 4.52 -24.75
N GLU A 87 -7.52 5.06 -23.62
CA GLU A 87 -7.49 6.50 -23.37
C GLU A 87 -6.67 6.83 -22.12
N LYS A 88 -5.48 7.40 -22.35
CA LYS A 88 -4.71 8.08 -21.31
C LYS A 88 -5.45 9.35 -20.92
N GLU A 89 -6.19 9.32 -19.81
CA GLU A 89 -6.61 10.58 -19.19
C GLU A 89 -5.38 11.32 -18.67
N ASP A 90 -4.97 12.35 -19.40
CA ASP A 90 -3.90 13.26 -19.02
C ASP A 90 -4.30 14.07 -17.79
N PHE A 91 -3.77 13.72 -16.62
CA PHE A 91 -3.86 14.49 -15.38
C PHE A 91 -3.40 15.96 -15.52
N ARG A 92 -2.66 16.30 -16.59
CA ARG A 92 -2.27 17.67 -16.92
C ARG A 92 -3.47 18.56 -17.29
N LYS A 93 -4.58 18.00 -17.79
CA LYS A 93 -5.75 18.78 -18.24
C LYS A 93 -6.61 19.31 -17.08
N ARG A 94 -6.58 18.70 -15.89
CA ARG A 94 -7.37 19.18 -14.73
C ARG A 94 -6.85 20.48 -14.09
N ARG A 95 -5.58 20.84 -14.28
CA ARG A 95 -5.01 22.08 -13.71
C ARG A 95 -5.34 23.36 -14.50
N LYS A 96 -6.05 23.28 -15.62
CA LYS A 96 -6.43 24.47 -16.42
C LYS A 96 -7.90 24.89 -16.33
N ALA A 97 -8.72 24.24 -15.49
CA ALA A 97 -10.14 24.53 -15.38
C ALA A 97 -10.54 25.01 -13.98
N LYS A 98 -9.93 26.10 -13.49
CA LYS A 98 -10.53 26.93 -12.44
C LYS A 98 -9.90 28.33 -12.41
N VAL A 99 -10.23 29.16 -13.38
CA VAL A 99 -10.40 30.61 -13.16
C VAL A 99 -11.62 31.03 -13.99
N PRO A 100 -12.82 31.11 -13.41
CA PRO A 100 -13.87 31.93 -13.99
C PRO A 100 -13.48 33.40 -13.77
N ASN A 101 -13.34 34.13 -14.87
CA ASN A 101 -13.32 35.58 -14.88
C ASN A 101 -14.71 36.13 -14.49
N ALA A 102 -14.68 37.31 -13.87
CA ALA A 102 -15.77 38.22 -13.49
C ALA A 102 -16.57 37.85 -12.24
#